data_AF-A0A6U9QGR9-F1
#
_entry.id   AF-A0A6U9QGR9-F1
#
_cell.length_a   1.000
_cell.length_b   1.000
_cell.length_c   1.000
_cell.angle_alpha   90.00
_cell.angle_beta   90.00
_cell.angle_gamma   90.00
#
_symmetry.space_group_name_H-M   'P 1'
#
loop_
_entity.id
_entity.type
_entity.pdbx_description
1 polymer ?
#
loop_
_entity_poly.entity_id
_entity_poly.type
_entity_poly.pdbx_seq_one_letter_code
_entity_poly.pdbx_strand_id
1 'polypeptide(L)'
;REIDIEVTGDTPDSVTMNVLNAENTSMWNPDIAAAQNFSAEGQNVRSNFHTFAFEWLPTGITWYFDGQVIGHHGPDDELPIPDLSTKIMMNLWIFNDLYDFGGRHGTNNVYPMYSEYDWFRFYKWDGDTTYPCGDASDSCLTADDRYLSSNNPCDGIAQVGGPACVAQCATPAGLRTALNQTQVQGGVLYP
;
A
#
# COMPACT_ATOMS: atom_id res chain seq x y z
N ARG A 1 -5.02 -6.93 7.56
CA ARG A 1 -3.59 -6.78 7.90
C ARG A 1 -2.98 -5.92 6.82
N GLU A 2 -2.02 -5.06 7.16
CA GLU A 2 -1.53 -4.05 6.24
C GLU A 2 -0.05 -3.75 6.48
N ILE A 3 0.63 -3.33 5.42
CA ILE A 3 2.00 -2.82 5.45
C ILE A 3 1.96 -1.52 4.67
N ASP A 4 2.32 -0.43 5.31
CA ASP A 4 2.13 0.91 4.77
C ASP A 4 3.45 1.65 4.57
N ILE A 5 3.42 2.54 3.58
CA ILE A 5 4.34 3.68 3.44
C ILE A 5 3.46 4.89 3.16
N GLU A 6 3.46 5.84 4.08
CA GLU A 6 2.60 7.01 4.04
C GLU A 6 3.44 8.29 4.06
N VAL A 7 3.12 9.21 3.16
CA VAL A 7 3.69 10.56 3.11
C VAL A 7 2.56 11.54 3.38
N THR A 8 2.67 12.30 4.46
CA THR A 8 1.62 13.24 4.89
C THR A 8 1.80 14.62 4.28
N GLY A 9 0.72 15.41 4.24
CA GLY A 9 0.74 16.75 3.67
C GLY A 9 1.42 17.80 4.54
N ASP A 10 1.51 17.55 5.85
CA ASP A 10 1.93 18.52 6.86
C ASP A 10 3.42 18.47 7.22
N THR A 11 4.05 17.30 7.09
CA THR A 11 5.45 17.09 7.45
C THR A 11 6.27 16.74 6.20
N PRO A 12 6.88 17.74 5.52
CA PRO A 12 7.45 17.57 4.19
C PRO A 12 8.62 16.59 4.11
N ASP A 13 9.30 16.31 5.22
CA ASP A 13 10.47 15.45 5.28
C ASP A 13 10.21 14.15 6.04
N SER A 14 8.94 13.80 6.29
CA SER A 14 8.62 12.57 7.02
C SER A 14 7.99 11.51 6.13
N VAL A 15 8.34 10.27 6.44
CA VAL A 15 7.72 9.06 5.90
C VAL A 15 7.29 8.23 7.10
N THR A 16 6.02 7.84 7.13
CA THR A 16 5.49 6.92 8.13
C THR A 16 5.40 5.53 7.52
N MET A 17 5.96 4.54 8.20
CA MET A 17 5.83 3.13 7.88
C MET A 17 4.96 2.48 8.94
N ASN A 18 4.14 1.51 8.57
CA ASN A 18 3.23 0.91 9.53
C ASN A 18 3.02 -0.57 9.24
N VAL A 19 2.74 -1.32 10.31
CA VAL A 19 2.14 -2.65 10.22
C VAL A 19 0.81 -2.57 10.95
N LEU A 20 -0.27 -2.98 10.27
CA LEU A 20 -1.59 -3.07 10.88
C LEU A 20 -2.03 -4.51 11.06
N ASN A 21 -2.48 -4.85 12.26
CA ASN A 21 -3.17 -6.10 12.56
C ASN A 21 -4.58 -5.84 13.13
N ALA A 22 -5.53 -5.61 12.23
CA ALA A 22 -6.92 -5.33 12.56
C ALA A 22 -7.84 -6.58 12.60
N GLU A 23 -7.30 -7.75 12.94
CA GLU A 23 -8.11 -8.97 13.06
C GLU A 23 -9.26 -8.76 14.07
N ASN A 24 -10.47 -9.14 13.67
CA ASN A 24 -11.71 -8.96 14.45
C ASN A 24 -11.97 -7.52 14.94
N THR A 25 -11.43 -6.52 14.22
CA THR A 25 -11.54 -5.10 14.59
C THR A 25 -12.39 -4.35 13.57
N SER A 26 -13.35 -3.56 14.02
CA SER A 26 -14.26 -2.77 13.16
C SER A 26 -13.96 -1.27 13.17
N MET A 27 -13.07 -0.80 14.04
CA MET A 27 -12.68 0.61 14.16
C MET A 27 -11.19 0.71 14.45
N TRP A 28 -10.56 1.74 13.90
CA TRP A 28 -9.17 2.03 14.18
C TRP A 28 -8.94 2.28 15.68
N ASN A 29 -7.81 1.78 16.19
CA ASN A 29 -7.29 2.06 17.52
C ASN A 29 -5.75 1.92 17.45
N PRO A 30 -4.98 2.50 18.39
CA PRO A 30 -3.53 2.47 18.32
C PRO A 30 -2.93 1.06 18.51
N ASP A 31 -3.61 0.16 19.24
CA ASP A 31 -3.08 -1.17 19.57
C ASP A 31 -3.05 -2.11 18.35
N ILE A 32 -3.74 -1.76 17.26
CA ILE A 32 -3.67 -2.51 15.99
C ILE A 32 -2.56 -2.02 15.07
N ALA A 33 -1.77 -1.01 15.48
CA ALA A 33 -0.77 -0.36 14.64
C ALA A 33 0.63 -0.40 15.28
N ALA A 34 1.64 -0.70 14.46
CA ALA A 34 3.05 -0.60 14.82
C ALA A 34 3.73 0.41 13.89
N ALA A 35 3.46 1.69 14.13
CA ALA A 35 3.96 2.78 13.29
C ALA A 35 5.41 3.14 13.62
N GLN A 36 6.21 3.35 12.57
CA GLN A 36 7.58 3.85 12.63
C GLN A 36 7.64 5.14 11.79
N ASN A 37 8.40 6.12 12.24
CA ASN A 37 8.57 7.38 11.50
C ASN A 37 10.03 7.57 11.12
N PHE A 38 10.25 7.85 9.86
CA PHE A 38 11.53 8.25 9.30
C PHE A 38 11.51 9.76 8.98
N SER A 39 12.64 10.42 9.18
CA SER A 39 12.88 11.81 8.75
C SER A 39 13.99 11.81 7.71
N ALA A 40 13.72 12.42 6.55
CA ALA A 40 14.68 12.64 5.48
C ALA A 40 15.57 13.89 5.73
N GLU A 41 15.80 14.23 7.00
CA GLU A 41 16.71 15.31 7.44
C GLU A 41 16.47 16.66 6.74
N GLY A 42 15.20 17.07 6.63
CA GLY A 42 14.80 18.33 6.00
C GLY A 42 14.68 18.28 4.47
N GLN A 43 14.93 17.14 3.83
CA GLN A 43 14.60 16.95 2.42
C GLN A 43 13.08 16.82 2.24
N ASN A 44 12.51 17.65 1.36
CA ASN A 44 11.09 17.56 1.04
C ASN A 44 10.79 16.35 0.14
N VAL A 45 10.31 15.25 0.73
CA VAL A 45 10.00 13.97 0.06
C VAL A 45 8.83 14.06 -0.92
N ARG A 46 8.10 15.19 -0.95
CA ARG A 46 6.97 15.42 -1.88
C ARG A 46 7.35 16.19 -3.14
N SER A 47 8.56 16.76 -3.18
CA SER A 47 8.98 17.67 -4.24
C SER A 47 9.72 17.01 -5.41
N ASN A 48 10.18 15.77 -5.23
CA ASN A 48 10.92 15.00 -6.23
C ASN A 48 10.50 13.53 -6.20
N PHE A 49 10.84 12.79 -7.26
CA PHE A 49 10.71 11.33 -7.24
C PHE A 49 11.70 10.71 -6.27
N HIS A 50 11.19 9.76 -5.50
CA HIS A 50 11.92 8.94 -4.54
C HIS A 50 11.59 7.48 -4.76
N THR A 51 12.55 6.60 -4.44
CA THR A 51 12.32 5.16 -4.43
C THR A 51 11.92 4.73 -3.03
N PHE A 52 10.64 4.40 -2.86
CA PHE A 52 10.13 3.72 -1.68
C PHE A 52 10.07 2.22 -1.96
N ALA A 53 10.49 1.41 -1.00
CA ALA A 53 10.35 -0.04 -1.08
C ALA A 53 10.15 -0.64 0.31
N PHE A 54 9.60 -1.84 0.34
CA PHE A 54 9.71 -2.72 1.50
C PHE A 54 10.06 -4.12 1.02
N GLU A 55 10.86 -4.83 1.81
CA GLU A 55 11.06 -6.26 1.71
C GLU A 55 10.18 -6.91 2.78
N TRP A 56 9.42 -7.93 2.40
CA TRP A 56 8.55 -8.68 3.29
C TRP A 56 8.87 -10.17 3.23
N LEU A 57 9.38 -10.69 4.34
CA LEU A 57 9.78 -12.08 4.52
C LEU A 57 9.11 -12.65 5.78
N PRO A 58 9.07 -13.98 5.96
CA PRO A 58 8.58 -14.58 7.21
C PRO A 58 9.36 -14.16 8.46
N THR A 59 10.59 -13.66 8.28
CA THR A 59 11.45 -13.19 9.36
C THR A 59 11.30 -11.71 9.66
N GLY A 60 10.57 -10.95 8.85
CA GLY A 60 10.34 -9.52 9.11
C GLY A 60 10.04 -8.71 7.87
N ILE A 61 9.78 -7.42 8.11
CA ILE A 61 9.59 -6.40 7.10
C ILE A 61 10.70 -5.37 7.25
N THR A 62 11.32 -4.97 6.14
CA THR A 62 12.34 -3.92 6.12
C THR A 62 11.92 -2.86 5.11
N TRP A 63 11.86 -1.60 5.53
CA TRP A 63 11.50 -0.49 4.65
C TRP A 63 12.74 0.26 4.17
N TYR A 64 12.64 0.79 2.95
CA TYR A 64 13.72 1.50 2.28
C TYR A 64 13.24 2.83 1.70
N PHE A 65 14.10 3.83 1.80
CA PHE A 65 14.01 5.11 1.12
C PHE A 65 15.30 5.37 0.36
N ASP A 66 15.21 5.53 -0.96
CA ASP A 66 16.34 5.70 -1.88
C ASP A 66 17.45 4.65 -1.66
N GLY A 67 17.03 3.41 -1.42
CA GLY A 67 17.91 2.25 -1.20
C GLY A 67 18.53 2.15 0.21
N GLN A 68 18.25 3.10 1.11
CA GLN A 68 18.68 3.05 2.51
C GLN A 68 17.60 2.43 3.39
N VAL A 69 17.99 1.60 4.35
CA VAL A 69 17.07 1.06 5.35
C VAL A 69 16.59 2.18 6.26
N ILE A 70 15.28 2.31 6.42
CA ILE A 70 14.64 3.34 7.25
C ILE A 70 13.77 2.79 8.38
N GLY A 71 13.47 1.50 8.35
CA GLY A 71 12.65 0.84 9.39
C GLY A 71 12.75 -0.67 9.28
N HIS A 72 12.45 -1.35 10.38
CA HIS A 72 12.39 -2.80 10.45
C HIS A 72 11.33 -3.26 11.45
N HIS A 73 10.56 -4.28 11.09
CA HIS A 73 9.57 -4.94 11.94
C HIS A 73 9.83 -6.44 11.94
N GLY A 74 10.23 -6.98 13.08
CA GLY A 74 10.65 -8.35 13.26
C GLY A 74 9.66 -9.20 14.07
N PRO A 75 10.03 -10.47 14.37
CA PRO A 75 9.19 -11.41 15.08
C PRO A 75 9.02 -11.08 16.58
N ASP A 76 9.90 -10.24 17.13
CA ASP A 76 9.88 -9.83 18.53
C ASP A 76 9.09 -8.52 18.76
N ASP A 77 8.55 -7.91 17.69
CA ASP A 77 7.70 -6.73 17.79
C ASP A 77 6.27 -7.09 18.22
N GLU A 78 5.53 -6.08 18.69
CA GLU A 78 4.21 -6.25 19.33
C GLU A 78 3.15 -6.89 18.41
N LEU A 79 3.20 -6.56 17.12
CA LEU A 79 2.30 -7.12 16.11
C LEU A 79 2.97 -8.24 15.32
N PRO A 80 2.24 -9.31 14.98
CA PRO A 80 2.78 -10.37 14.15
C PRO A 80 3.09 -9.84 12.74
N ILE A 81 4.12 -10.41 12.12
CA ILE A 81 4.39 -10.20 10.71
C ILE A 81 3.19 -10.75 9.92
N PRO A 82 2.59 -9.97 9.00
CA PRO A 82 1.55 -10.48 8.12
C PRO A 82 2.02 -11.74 7.38
N ASP A 83 1.18 -12.79 7.35
CA ASP A 83 1.49 -14.09 6.73
C ASP A 83 0.49 -14.50 5.64
N LEU A 84 -0.46 -13.61 5.32
CA LEU A 84 -1.47 -13.80 4.28
C LEU A 84 -1.16 -12.92 3.07
N SER A 85 -1.48 -13.41 1.87
CA SER A 85 -1.35 -12.63 0.65
C SER A 85 -2.16 -11.32 0.73
N THR A 86 -1.64 -10.27 0.09
CA THR A 86 -2.27 -8.96 0.08
C THR A 86 -2.21 -8.32 -1.30
N LYS A 87 -3.04 -7.30 -1.50
CA LYS A 87 -3.00 -6.45 -2.68
C LYS A 87 -2.05 -5.29 -2.45
N ILE A 88 -1.30 -4.95 -3.49
CA ILE A 88 -0.52 -3.73 -3.51
C ILE A 88 -1.43 -2.59 -3.96
N MET A 89 -1.51 -1.56 -3.13
CA MET A 89 -2.35 -0.40 -3.34
C MET A 89 -1.51 0.86 -3.45
N MET A 90 -1.99 1.78 -4.27
CA MET A 90 -1.47 3.13 -4.39
C MET A 90 -2.67 4.06 -4.35
N ASN A 91 -2.71 4.98 -3.40
CA ASN A 91 -3.85 5.88 -3.22
C ASN A 91 -3.39 7.31 -2.91
N LEU A 92 -4.29 8.26 -3.17
CA LEU A 92 -4.23 9.61 -2.68
C LEU A 92 -5.60 9.89 -2.06
N TRP A 93 -5.60 10.29 -0.81
CA TRP A 93 -6.80 10.57 -0.06
C TRP A 93 -6.58 11.80 0.81
N ILE A 94 -7.69 12.41 1.22
CA ILE A 94 -7.69 13.67 1.94
C ILE A 94 -8.65 13.49 3.11
N PHE A 95 -8.18 13.77 4.31
CA PHE A 95 -9.03 13.80 5.49
C PHE A 95 -10.14 14.83 5.32
N ASN A 96 -11.32 14.51 5.88
CA ASN A 96 -12.35 15.51 6.12
C ASN A 96 -11.92 16.44 7.28
N ASP A 97 -12.86 17.16 7.89
CA ASP A 97 -12.60 18.17 8.94
C ASP A 97 -11.90 17.64 10.20
N LEU A 98 -11.66 16.32 10.31
CA LEU A 98 -10.94 15.72 11.43
C LEU A 98 -9.42 15.90 11.35
N TYR A 99 -8.86 16.29 10.19
CA TYR A 99 -7.46 16.73 9.96
C TYR A 99 -6.38 15.99 10.80
N ASP A 100 -6.54 14.67 10.95
CA ASP A 100 -5.86 13.87 11.98
C ASP A 100 -4.41 13.58 11.57
N PHE A 101 -4.19 12.47 10.87
CA PHE A 101 -2.88 12.02 10.42
C PHE A 101 -2.29 12.85 9.27
N GLY A 102 -3.14 13.42 8.40
CA GLY A 102 -2.69 14.29 7.30
C GLY A 102 -2.31 15.71 7.73
N GLY A 103 -2.48 16.02 9.03
CA GLY A 103 -2.14 17.28 9.66
C GLY A 103 -3.27 18.29 9.77
N ARG A 104 -3.14 19.17 10.76
CA ARG A 104 -4.21 20.04 11.32
C ARG A 104 -4.66 21.20 10.43
N HIS A 105 -4.05 21.37 9.26
CA HIS A 105 -4.20 22.57 8.42
C HIS A 105 -4.80 22.27 7.05
N GLY A 106 -5.71 21.30 6.92
CA GLY A 106 -6.27 20.93 5.61
C GLY A 106 -7.11 22.03 4.95
N THR A 107 -7.48 23.11 5.66
CA THR A 107 -8.00 24.34 5.02
C THR A 107 -7.00 25.00 4.06
N ASN A 108 -5.72 24.66 4.17
CA ASN A 108 -4.66 25.16 3.29
C ASN A 108 -4.52 24.31 2.01
N ASN A 109 -5.32 23.25 1.84
CA ASN A 109 -5.24 22.39 0.65
C ASN A 109 -5.51 23.21 -0.62
N VAL A 110 -4.61 23.10 -1.59
CA VAL A 110 -4.72 23.74 -2.91
C VAL A 110 -4.97 22.66 -3.94
N TYR A 111 -6.09 22.76 -4.66
CA TYR A 111 -6.54 21.77 -5.65
C TYR A 111 -6.25 22.23 -7.09
N PRO A 112 -5.98 21.30 -8.03
CA PRO A 112 -5.90 19.84 -7.85
C PRO A 112 -4.61 19.40 -7.12
N MET A 113 -4.71 18.32 -6.35
CA MET A 113 -3.57 17.61 -5.78
C MET A 113 -3.39 16.28 -6.51
N TYR A 114 -2.14 15.87 -6.70
CA TYR A 114 -1.78 14.68 -7.45
C TYR A 114 -0.66 13.91 -6.74
N SER A 115 -0.70 12.59 -6.90
CA SER A 115 0.42 11.69 -6.63
C SER A 115 0.87 11.10 -7.97
N GLU A 116 2.17 11.15 -8.25
CA GLU A 116 2.73 10.61 -9.48
C GLU A 116 3.59 9.38 -9.17
N TYR A 117 3.45 8.35 -9.99
CA TYR A 117 4.21 7.11 -9.90
C TYR A 117 4.90 6.89 -11.25
N ASP A 118 6.23 7.02 -11.28
CA ASP A 118 7.01 6.81 -12.50
C ASP A 118 7.08 5.32 -12.86
N TRP A 119 7.35 4.47 -11.86
CA TRP A 119 7.38 3.04 -12.03
C TRP A 119 6.98 2.27 -10.77
N PHE A 120 6.68 0.98 -10.97
CA PHE A 120 6.40 0.01 -9.91
C PHE A 120 7.12 -1.30 -10.23
N ARG A 121 7.65 -1.97 -9.20
CA ARG A 121 8.29 -3.27 -9.30
C ARG A 121 7.81 -4.17 -8.18
N PHE A 122 7.56 -5.43 -8.53
CA PHE A 122 7.22 -6.48 -7.58
C PHE A 122 8.14 -7.67 -7.80
N TYR A 123 8.64 -8.21 -6.69
CA TYR A 123 9.48 -9.40 -6.66
C TYR A 123 8.80 -10.41 -5.76
N LYS A 124 8.58 -11.61 -6.31
CA LYS A 124 8.18 -12.76 -5.52
C LYS A 124 9.37 -13.16 -4.65
N TRP A 125 9.13 -13.47 -3.38
CA TRP A 125 10.12 -14.15 -2.57
C TRP A 125 10.32 -15.59 -3.07
N ASP A 126 11.56 -15.98 -3.38
CA ASP A 126 11.87 -17.31 -3.92
C ASP A 126 11.47 -18.47 -2.98
N GLY A 127 11.34 -18.19 -1.68
CA GLY A 127 10.87 -19.16 -0.68
C GLY A 127 9.35 -19.36 -0.66
N ASP A 128 8.57 -18.46 -1.29
CA ASP A 128 7.12 -18.60 -1.39
C ASP A 128 6.79 -19.62 -2.49
N THR A 129 6.03 -20.67 -2.17
CA THR A 129 5.61 -21.69 -3.14
C THR A 129 4.17 -21.53 -3.61
N THR A 130 3.48 -20.52 -3.10
CA THR A 130 2.03 -20.35 -3.17
C THR A 130 1.63 -19.10 -3.98
N TYR A 131 2.40 -18.01 -3.89
CA TYR A 131 2.10 -16.74 -4.58
C TYR A 131 3.30 -16.15 -5.34
N PRO A 132 3.13 -15.41 -6.45
CA PRO A 132 1.91 -15.29 -7.25
C PRO A 132 1.53 -16.65 -7.84
N CYS A 133 0.27 -16.79 -8.25
CA CYS A 133 -0.18 -17.98 -8.96
C CYS A 133 0.78 -18.25 -10.13
N GLY A 134 1.12 -19.52 -10.37
CA GLY A 134 2.16 -19.88 -11.34
C GLY A 134 1.90 -19.39 -12.77
N ASP A 135 0.65 -19.04 -13.09
CA ASP A 135 0.19 -18.45 -14.35
C ASP A 135 -0.09 -16.93 -14.26
N ALA A 136 0.28 -16.29 -13.15
CA ALA A 136 -0.04 -14.91 -12.79
C ALA A 136 -1.55 -14.58 -12.85
N SER A 137 -2.42 -15.58 -12.73
CA SER A 137 -3.88 -15.40 -12.62
C SER A 137 -4.31 -15.30 -11.14
N ASP A 138 -5.63 -15.35 -10.90
CA ASP A 138 -6.24 -15.45 -9.59
C ASP A 138 -6.63 -16.90 -9.21
N SER A 139 -6.21 -17.89 -10.02
CA SER A 139 -6.68 -19.28 -9.92
C SER A 139 -6.25 -19.99 -8.63
N CYS A 140 -5.14 -19.56 -8.04
CA CYS A 140 -4.62 -20.09 -6.79
C CYS A 140 -5.13 -19.33 -5.55
N LEU A 141 -5.85 -18.21 -5.72
CA LEU A 141 -6.40 -17.45 -4.60
C LEU A 141 -7.45 -18.29 -3.87
N THR A 142 -7.28 -18.42 -2.55
CA THR A 142 -8.23 -19.09 -1.67
C THR A 142 -9.53 -18.29 -1.52
N ALA A 143 -10.54 -18.89 -0.90
CA ALA A 143 -11.78 -18.17 -0.58
C ALA A 143 -11.51 -16.97 0.34
N ASP A 144 -10.59 -17.11 1.30
CA ASP A 144 -10.21 -16.06 2.24
C ASP A 144 -9.46 -14.93 1.54
N ASP A 145 -8.53 -15.26 0.64
CA ASP A 145 -7.83 -14.26 -0.20
C ASP A 145 -8.82 -13.42 -1.01
N ARG A 146 -9.88 -14.04 -1.54
CA ARG A 146 -10.91 -13.34 -2.31
C ARG A 146 -11.81 -12.49 -1.42
N TYR A 147 -12.18 -13.01 -0.25
CA TYR A 147 -13.09 -12.37 0.69
C TYR A 147 -12.53 -11.08 1.29
N LEU A 148 -11.24 -11.06 1.65
CA LEU A 148 -10.60 -9.92 2.31
C LEU A 148 -10.12 -8.83 1.33
N SER A 149 -10.42 -8.98 0.05
CA SER A 149 -9.85 -8.18 -1.02
C SER A 149 -10.78 -7.07 -1.54
N SER A 150 -11.77 -6.68 -0.74
CA SER A 150 -12.94 -5.89 -1.14
C SER A 150 -12.70 -4.37 -1.29
N ASN A 151 -11.60 -3.95 -1.91
CA ASN A 151 -11.24 -2.53 -2.10
C ASN A 151 -11.07 -2.08 -3.56
N ASN A 152 -11.19 -2.98 -4.53
CA ASN A 152 -11.13 -2.66 -5.96
C ASN A 152 -12.27 -3.33 -6.73
N PRO A 153 -13.34 -2.60 -7.10
CA PRO A 153 -14.46 -3.19 -7.85
C PRO A 153 -14.11 -3.57 -9.29
N CYS A 154 -12.93 -3.23 -9.79
CA CYS A 154 -12.50 -3.46 -11.17
C CYS A 154 -11.66 -4.74 -11.38
N ASP A 155 -11.32 -5.48 -10.33
CA ASP A 155 -10.47 -6.67 -10.44
C ASP A 155 -11.24 -7.97 -10.69
N GLY A 156 -12.56 -7.91 -10.79
CA GLY A 156 -13.42 -9.08 -11.04
C GLY A 156 -13.63 -9.98 -9.82
N ILE A 157 -13.11 -9.60 -8.65
CA ILE A 157 -13.34 -10.32 -7.39
C ILE A 157 -14.60 -9.74 -6.72
N ALA A 158 -15.50 -10.64 -6.32
CA ALA A 158 -16.72 -10.24 -5.63
C ALA A 158 -16.38 -9.50 -4.33
N GLN A 159 -16.94 -8.30 -4.18
CA GLN A 159 -16.77 -7.46 -2.98
C GLN A 159 -17.66 -8.02 -1.87
N VAL A 160 -17.16 -8.99 -1.13
CA VAL A 160 -17.86 -9.67 -0.04
C VAL A 160 -17.20 -9.30 1.30
N GLY A 161 -17.97 -9.28 2.39
CA GLY A 161 -17.40 -9.18 3.74
C GLY A 161 -17.15 -7.79 4.33
N GLY A 162 -17.41 -6.72 3.58
CA GLY A 162 -17.38 -5.34 4.08
C GLY A 162 -18.68 -4.58 3.80
N PRO A 163 -18.78 -3.30 4.24
CA PRO A 163 -19.80 -2.38 3.72
C PRO A 163 -19.77 -2.37 2.19
N ALA A 164 -20.93 -2.16 1.55
CA ALA A 164 -20.99 -2.13 0.10
C ALA A 164 -19.97 -1.13 -0.47
N CYS A 165 -19.02 -1.63 -1.27
CA CYS A 165 -18.09 -0.79 -1.99
C CYS A 165 -18.91 0.14 -2.90
N VAL A 166 -18.89 1.44 -2.60
CA VAL A 166 -19.66 2.45 -3.34
C VAL A 166 -18.96 2.80 -4.66
N ALA A 167 -17.67 2.49 -4.78
CA ALA A 167 -16.93 2.64 -6.01
C ALA A 167 -17.51 1.69 -7.07
N GLN A 168 -17.84 2.25 -8.23
CA GLN A 168 -18.27 1.48 -9.39
C GLN A 168 -17.08 1.32 -10.33
N CYS A 169 -16.90 0.13 -10.88
CA CYS A 169 -15.93 -0.03 -11.96
C CYS A 169 -16.44 0.68 -13.22
N ALA A 170 -15.96 1.90 -13.44
CA ALA A 170 -16.15 2.59 -14.70
C ALA A 170 -14.99 2.20 -15.63
N THR A 171 -15.25 1.42 -16.67
CA THR A 171 -14.34 1.38 -17.83
C THR A 171 -14.25 2.80 -18.40
N PRO A 172 -13.08 3.45 -18.40
CA PRO A 172 -12.94 4.73 -19.07
C PRO A 172 -13.31 4.55 -20.55
N ALA A 173 -14.25 5.37 -21.04
CA ALA A 173 -14.64 5.35 -22.44
C ALA A 173 -13.42 5.72 -23.31
N GLY A 174 -12.70 4.72 -23.83
CA GLY A 174 -11.60 4.95 -24.78
C GLY A 174 -10.38 4.03 -24.69
N LEU A 175 -10.19 3.27 -23.61
CA LEU A 175 -9.05 2.34 -23.50
C LEU A 175 -9.51 0.90 -23.76
N ARG A 176 -9.26 0.43 -24.99
CA ARG A 176 -9.43 -0.98 -25.35
C ARG A 176 -8.26 -1.79 -24.80
N THR A 177 -8.59 -2.83 -24.06
CA THR A 177 -7.80 -4.06 -23.82
C THR A 177 -6.43 -3.88 -23.16
N ALA A 178 -6.42 -3.68 -21.85
CA ALA A 178 -5.55 -4.36 -20.89
C ALA A 178 -6.15 -4.13 -19.51
N LEU A 179 -5.96 -5.08 -18.59
CA LEU A 179 -6.45 -5.06 -17.22
C LEU A 179 -6.37 -3.65 -16.59
N ASN A 180 -7.46 -3.21 -15.95
CA ASN A 180 -7.53 -1.99 -15.13
C ASN A 180 -6.68 -2.13 -13.83
N GLN A 181 -5.44 -2.58 -13.97
CA GLN A 181 -4.37 -2.26 -13.05
C GLN A 181 -3.80 -0.92 -13.51
N THR A 182 -3.30 -0.12 -12.57
CA THR A 182 -2.37 0.98 -12.87
C THR A 182 -1.28 0.41 -13.78
N GLN A 183 -1.38 0.67 -15.08
CA GLN A 183 -0.49 0.12 -16.08
C GLN A 183 0.83 0.90 -16.00
N VAL A 184 1.76 0.44 -15.17
CA VAL A 184 3.17 0.75 -15.35
C VAL A 184 3.76 -0.33 -16.24
N GLN A 185 4.07 0.04 -17.49
CA GLN A 185 4.84 -0.81 -18.39
C GLN A 185 6.27 -0.97 -17.85
N GLY A 186 6.62 -2.18 -17.40
CA GLY A 186 7.97 -2.54 -17.00
C GLY A 186 8.94 -2.59 -18.19
N GLY A 187 10.10 -1.94 -18.04
CA GLY A 187 11.28 -2.16 -18.85
C GLY A 187 12.30 -2.98 -18.07
N VAL A 188 12.66 -4.15 -18.59
CA VAL A 188 13.72 -5.01 -18.06
C VAL A 188 15.08 -4.39 -18.37
N LEU A 189 15.92 -4.19 -17.35
CA LEU A 189 17.37 -4.12 -17.52
C LEU A 189 18.04 -4.92 -16.39
N TYR A 190 18.54 -6.10 -16.76
CA TYR A 190 19.53 -6.86 -15.99
C TYR A 190 20.89 -6.16 -16.08
N PRO A 191 21.77 -6.39 -15.10
CA PRO A 191 22.73 -7.49 -15.23
C PRO A 191 22.47 -8.68 -14.32
#